data_AF-A0A0G1QWU5-F1
#
_entry.id   AF-A0A0G1QWU5-F1
#
_cell.length_a   1.000
_cell.length_b   1.000
_cell.length_c   1.000
_cell.angle_alpha   90.00
_cell.angle_beta   90.00
_cell.angle_gamma   90.00
#
_symmetry.space_group_name_H-M   'P 1'
#
loop_
_entity.id
_entity.type
_entity.pdbx_description
1 polymer ?
#
loop_
_entity_poly.entity_id
_entity_poly.type
_entity_poly.pdbx_seq_one_letter_code
_entity_poly.pdbx_strand_id
1 'polypeptide(L)'
;MRINQKRMNLVLGRLMQALQAKEYPYNLDGVTAPQIASNMPHNLRLGSREHALFLFCTCYWMRGGIQSDTAFRSLARLHEAHPEIFVPEKAHLLLEDYLAQKFKEYRLGFQAKQIARFWIINFVRLADWYDGDPVKLFTDIHTYEAACDRIENQRAKKSGQEGFYGFRKKMVSMLIYFLTDTGFIKPFHFPPPVDFHVLRIFVAHRMLTLSAREQTGWIYERLADRVRHYLSIYCLKYKVDPLRLCDAMWLLSRALCNQHPGNNSIVGKMEMVNGARIRVRMGRRTAIKPTIITWSEAQTFAYLRSCGSCPVEQSCSLLIPSANYYVSGVIKVRGERTKPPQQILFKPYIEW
;
A
#
# COMPACT_ATOMS: atom_id res chain seq x y z
N MET A 1 -7.75 20.23 -8.90
CA MET A 1 -6.56 19.67 -8.24
C MET A 1 -5.33 20.51 -8.53
N ARG A 2 -4.58 20.87 -7.49
CA ARG A 2 -3.30 21.61 -7.60
C ARG A 2 -2.23 20.95 -6.74
N ILE A 3 -1.01 20.84 -7.28
CA ILE A 3 0.18 20.40 -6.53
C ILE A 3 0.92 21.65 -6.03
N ASN A 4 1.26 21.68 -4.75
CA ASN A 4 2.14 22.69 -4.16
C ASN A 4 3.56 22.12 -4.07
N GLN A 5 4.39 22.38 -5.08
CA GLN A 5 5.75 21.83 -5.16
C GLN A 5 6.64 22.32 -4.02
N LYS A 6 6.52 23.60 -3.58
CA LYS A 6 7.33 24.12 -2.46
C LYS A 6 7.05 23.32 -1.19
N ARG A 7 5.77 23.10 -0.88
CA ARG A 7 5.37 22.30 0.29
C ARG A 7 5.74 20.83 0.12
N MET A 8 5.61 20.29 -1.09
CA MET A 8 6.05 18.94 -1.41
C MET A 8 7.53 18.73 -1.11
N ASN A 9 8.40 19.61 -1.59
CA ASN A 9 9.84 19.48 -1.40
C ASN A 9 10.21 19.56 0.09
N LEU A 10 9.59 20.47 0.85
CA LEU A 10 9.82 20.60 2.29
C LEU A 10 9.43 19.32 3.05
N VAL A 11 8.23 18.80 2.79
CA VAL A 11 7.71 17.63 3.49
C VAL A 11 8.49 16.37 3.10
N LEU A 12 8.68 16.11 1.80
CA LEU A 12 9.42 14.93 1.35
C LEU A 12 10.89 14.99 1.79
N GLY A 13 11.54 16.16 1.73
CA GLY A 13 12.90 16.35 2.23
C GLY A 13 13.01 16.04 3.71
N ARG A 14 12.06 16.51 4.52
CA ARG A 14 12.03 16.22 5.96
C ARG A 14 11.80 14.73 6.26
N LEU A 15 10.93 14.06 5.50
CA LEU A 15 10.73 12.61 5.65
C LEU A 15 11.98 11.82 5.31
N MET A 16 12.70 12.21 4.26
CA MET A 16 13.97 11.57 3.89
C MET A 16 15.03 11.75 4.98
N GLN A 17 15.16 12.97 5.53
CA GLN A 17 16.05 13.24 6.66
C GLN A 17 15.71 12.38 7.88
N ALA A 18 14.43 12.31 8.25
CA ALA A 18 13.96 11.50 9.37
C ALA A 18 14.26 10.00 9.18
N LEU A 19 14.03 9.48 7.95
CA LEU A 19 14.37 8.10 7.61
C LEU A 19 15.89 7.85 7.75
N GLN A 20 16.71 8.74 7.20
CA GLN A 20 18.17 8.62 7.24
C GLN A 20 18.73 8.69 8.67
N ALA A 21 18.20 9.60 9.48
CA ALA A 21 18.60 9.77 10.88
C ALA A 21 17.97 8.73 11.82
N LYS A 22 17.16 7.79 11.30
CA LYS A 22 16.35 6.84 12.09
C LYS A 22 15.57 7.55 13.20
N GLU A 23 15.00 8.71 12.91
CA GLU A 23 14.10 9.38 13.84
C GLU A 23 12.79 8.60 13.97
N TYR A 24 12.03 8.85 15.03
CA TYR A 24 10.68 8.30 15.17
C TYR A 24 9.83 8.59 13.92
N PRO A 25 9.12 7.60 13.33
CA PRO A 25 8.94 6.23 13.80
C PRO A 25 9.91 5.21 13.20
N TYR A 26 10.88 5.65 12.39
CA TYR A 26 11.77 4.78 11.62
C TYR A 26 12.78 4.01 12.48
N ASN A 27 12.93 4.35 13.76
CA ASN A 27 13.70 3.59 14.75
C ASN A 27 12.92 2.44 15.41
N LEU A 28 11.61 2.30 15.19
CA LEU A 28 10.84 1.24 15.80
C LEU A 28 11.05 -0.09 15.07
N ASP A 29 11.27 -1.18 15.82
CA ASP A 29 11.51 -2.52 15.26
C ASP A 29 10.38 -3.02 14.32
N GLY A 30 9.14 -2.63 14.59
CA GLY A 30 7.97 -2.98 13.76
C GLY A 30 7.78 -2.11 12.50
N VAL A 31 8.64 -1.12 12.27
CA VAL A 31 8.52 -0.16 11.17
C VAL A 31 9.49 -0.53 10.05
N THR A 32 9.25 -1.72 9.50
CA THR A 32 10.07 -2.34 8.45
C THR A 32 9.27 -2.59 7.17
N ALA A 33 9.94 -2.70 6.03
CA ALA A 33 9.29 -3.04 4.77
C ALA A 33 8.64 -4.43 4.85
N PRO A 34 7.52 -4.70 4.15
CA PRO A 34 6.85 -5.99 4.27
C PRO A 34 7.67 -7.16 3.69
N GLN A 35 8.55 -6.90 2.72
CA GLN A 35 9.42 -7.89 2.07
C GLN A 35 10.70 -8.23 2.84
N ILE A 36 10.77 -7.97 4.14
CA ILE A 36 11.86 -8.49 4.97
C ILE A 36 11.77 -10.01 5.11
N ALA A 37 12.92 -10.65 5.32
CA ALA A 37 13.03 -12.11 5.43
C ALA A 37 12.08 -12.72 6.48
N SER A 38 11.85 -12.03 7.61
CA SER A 38 10.97 -12.54 8.67
C SER A 38 9.48 -12.60 8.31
N ASN A 39 9.07 -12.00 7.19
CA ASN A 39 7.70 -12.11 6.66
C ASN A 39 7.62 -13.08 5.47
N MET A 40 8.72 -13.71 5.07
CA MET A 40 8.82 -14.66 3.96
C MET A 40 8.77 -16.11 4.47
N PRO A 41 8.46 -17.09 3.60
CA PRO A 41 8.52 -18.51 3.96
C PRO A 41 9.92 -18.89 4.49
N HIS A 42 9.98 -19.66 5.57
CA HIS A 42 11.26 -20.02 6.19
C HIS A 42 12.11 -20.95 5.33
N ASN A 43 11.45 -21.78 4.51
CA ASN A 43 12.09 -22.70 3.58
C ASN A 43 12.47 -22.03 2.25
N LEU A 44 12.15 -20.75 2.06
CA LEU A 44 12.43 -20.02 0.82
C LEU A 44 13.91 -19.68 0.71
N ARG A 45 14.57 -20.16 -0.35
CA ARG A 45 15.94 -19.76 -0.66
C ARG A 45 15.95 -18.32 -1.17
N LEU A 46 16.50 -17.37 -0.40
CA LEU A 46 16.65 -15.98 -0.86
C LEU A 46 17.53 -15.90 -2.12
N GLY A 47 17.18 -14.96 -3.01
CA GLY A 47 17.82 -14.79 -4.32
C GLY A 47 17.48 -15.88 -5.37
N SER A 48 16.63 -16.85 -5.04
CA SER A 48 16.17 -17.86 -6.01
C SER A 48 15.02 -17.37 -6.89
N ARG A 49 14.75 -18.09 -7.99
CA ARG A 49 13.55 -17.89 -8.82
C ARG A 49 12.25 -18.00 -7.99
N GLU A 50 12.21 -18.92 -7.03
CA GLU A 50 11.07 -19.10 -6.12
C GLU A 50 10.85 -17.84 -5.27
N HIS A 51 11.92 -17.19 -4.82
CA HIS A 51 11.82 -15.92 -4.09
C HIS A 51 11.27 -14.78 -4.96
N ALA A 52 11.71 -14.67 -6.22
CA ALA A 52 11.13 -13.71 -7.16
C ALA A 52 9.63 -13.98 -7.43
N LEU A 53 9.25 -15.26 -7.58
CA LEU A 53 7.85 -15.68 -7.72
C LEU A 53 7.00 -15.31 -6.51
N PHE A 54 7.52 -15.52 -5.30
CA PHE A 54 6.84 -15.13 -4.07
C PHE A 54 6.53 -13.62 -4.04
N LEU A 55 7.50 -12.78 -4.41
CA LEU A 55 7.34 -11.32 -4.50
C LEU A 55 6.34 -10.89 -5.58
N PHE A 56 6.38 -11.56 -6.74
CA PHE A 56 5.40 -11.34 -7.81
C PHE A 56 3.98 -11.66 -7.34
N CYS A 57 3.79 -12.80 -6.67
CA CYS A 57 2.50 -13.22 -6.15
C CYS A 57 1.96 -12.32 -5.05
N THR A 58 2.82 -11.83 -4.15
CA THR A 58 2.39 -10.91 -3.09
C THR A 58 1.77 -9.63 -3.66
N CYS A 59 2.14 -9.22 -4.87
CA CYS A 59 1.52 -8.08 -5.54
C CYS A 59 0.00 -8.23 -5.65
N TYR A 60 -0.58 -9.42 -5.83
CA TYR A 60 -2.05 -9.54 -5.96
C TYR A 60 -2.83 -8.91 -4.81
N TRP A 61 -2.28 -8.94 -3.60
CA TRP A 61 -2.89 -8.37 -2.40
C TRP A 61 -2.46 -6.94 -2.09
N MET A 62 -1.54 -6.35 -2.85
CA MET A 62 -1.20 -4.93 -2.76
C MET A 62 -2.28 -4.01 -3.38
N ARG A 63 -3.41 -4.59 -3.82
CA ARG A 63 -4.62 -3.90 -4.32
C ARG A 63 -5.52 -3.34 -3.20
N GLY A 64 -5.20 -3.64 -1.94
CA GLY A 64 -5.94 -3.20 -0.76
C GLY A 64 -6.78 -4.30 -0.11
N GLY A 65 -7.51 -3.97 0.96
CA GLY A 65 -8.37 -4.93 1.68
C GLY A 65 -7.66 -5.82 2.69
N ILE A 66 -6.33 -5.85 2.68
CA ILE A 66 -5.47 -6.54 3.65
C ILE A 66 -4.23 -5.69 3.92
N GLN A 67 -3.69 -5.74 5.14
CA GLN A 67 -2.41 -5.11 5.46
C GLN A 67 -1.26 -5.88 4.81
N SER A 68 -0.26 -5.18 4.29
CA SER A 68 0.77 -5.82 3.46
C SER A 68 1.60 -6.85 4.21
N ASP A 69 1.99 -6.58 5.46
CA ASP A 69 2.70 -7.52 6.33
C ASP A 69 1.85 -8.78 6.62
N THR A 70 0.54 -8.60 6.83
CA THR A 70 -0.40 -9.71 6.98
C THR A 70 -0.52 -10.52 5.69
N ALA A 71 -0.50 -9.86 4.53
CA ALA A 71 -0.53 -10.55 3.24
C ALA A 71 0.75 -11.36 2.99
N PHE A 72 1.93 -10.80 3.27
CA PHE A 72 3.21 -11.50 3.19
C PHE A 72 3.23 -12.73 4.11
N ARG A 73 2.97 -12.57 5.41
CA ARG A 73 2.97 -13.70 6.38
C ARG A 73 1.93 -14.76 6.06
N SER A 74 0.78 -14.34 5.53
CA SER A 74 -0.28 -15.27 5.13
C SER A 74 0.10 -16.05 3.86
N LEU A 75 0.71 -15.37 2.88
CA LEU A 75 1.23 -16.02 1.69
C LEU A 75 2.40 -16.94 2.00
N ALA A 76 3.27 -16.57 2.94
CA ALA A 76 4.38 -17.39 3.41
C ALA A 76 3.87 -18.75 3.93
N ARG A 77 2.86 -18.74 4.81
CA ARG A 77 2.24 -19.97 5.32
C ARG A 77 1.58 -20.80 4.22
N LEU A 78 0.96 -20.14 3.23
CA LEU A 78 0.39 -20.85 2.07
C LEU A 78 1.49 -21.52 1.24
N HIS A 79 2.59 -20.82 1.01
CA HIS A 79 3.75 -21.32 0.26
C HIS A 79 4.41 -22.51 0.96
N GLU A 80 4.59 -22.45 2.28
CA GLU A 80 5.17 -23.56 3.07
C GLU A 80 4.30 -24.82 3.01
N ALA A 81 2.98 -24.65 3.08
CA ALA A 81 2.05 -25.78 3.10
C ALA A 81 1.67 -26.31 1.71
N HIS A 82 1.73 -25.45 0.69
CA HIS A 82 1.28 -25.73 -0.68
C HIS A 82 2.25 -25.16 -1.73
N PRO A 83 3.54 -25.55 -1.72
CA PRO A 83 4.54 -25.02 -2.65
C PRO A 83 4.19 -25.29 -4.12
N GLU A 84 3.42 -26.35 -4.40
CA GLU A 84 2.94 -26.70 -5.75
C GLU A 84 2.10 -25.60 -6.41
N ILE A 85 1.43 -24.75 -5.63
CA ILE A 85 0.63 -23.61 -6.13
C ILE A 85 1.53 -22.51 -6.72
N PHE A 86 2.81 -22.48 -6.34
CA PHE A 86 3.78 -21.46 -6.70
C PHE A 86 4.66 -21.85 -7.90
N VAL A 87 4.31 -22.93 -8.62
CA VAL A 87 5.04 -23.42 -9.80
C VAL A 87 4.31 -23.00 -11.08
N PRO A 88 4.82 -22.00 -11.84
CA PRO A 88 4.16 -21.51 -13.06
C PRO A 88 3.85 -22.61 -14.09
N GLU A 89 4.76 -23.55 -14.26
CA GLU A 89 4.66 -24.64 -15.23
C GLU A 89 3.48 -25.59 -14.93
N LYS A 90 3.05 -25.66 -13.67
CA LYS A 90 1.92 -26.49 -13.22
C LYS A 90 0.61 -25.71 -13.14
N ALA A 91 0.61 -24.42 -13.45
CA ALA A 91 -0.55 -23.57 -13.20
C ALA A 91 -1.80 -23.97 -13.99
N HIS A 92 -1.64 -24.54 -15.19
CA HIS A 92 -2.75 -25.04 -16.00
C HIS A 92 -3.50 -26.22 -15.37
N LEU A 93 -2.89 -26.91 -14.38
CA LEU A 93 -3.51 -28.00 -13.63
C LEU A 93 -4.31 -27.52 -12.42
N LEU A 94 -4.18 -26.24 -12.05
CA LEU A 94 -4.85 -25.67 -10.88
C LEU A 94 -6.29 -25.30 -11.20
N LEU A 95 -7.19 -25.54 -10.25
CA LEU A 95 -8.59 -25.13 -10.34
C LEU A 95 -8.82 -23.81 -9.61
N GLU A 96 -9.58 -22.90 -10.22
CA GLU A 96 -9.90 -21.59 -9.62
C GLU A 96 -10.54 -21.70 -8.24
N ASP A 97 -11.53 -22.61 -8.08
CA ASP A 97 -12.26 -22.76 -6.83
C ASP A 97 -11.37 -23.36 -5.72
N TYR A 98 -10.47 -24.29 -6.07
CA TYR A 98 -9.47 -24.82 -5.15
C TYR A 98 -8.54 -23.71 -4.63
N LEU A 99 -7.97 -22.90 -5.53
CA LEU A 99 -7.11 -21.79 -5.14
C LEU A 99 -7.86 -20.74 -4.32
N ALA A 100 -9.08 -20.39 -4.71
CA ALA A 100 -9.89 -19.42 -3.99
C ALA A 100 -10.23 -19.90 -2.57
N GLN A 101 -10.46 -21.21 -2.39
CA GLN A 101 -10.63 -21.83 -1.08
C GLN A 101 -9.34 -21.74 -0.26
N LYS A 102 -8.19 -22.14 -0.83
CA LYS A 102 -6.89 -22.04 -0.15
C LYS A 102 -6.55 -20.61 0.26
N PHE A 103 -6.78 -19.62 -0.61
CA PHE A 103 -6.59 -18.22 -0.23
C PHE A 103 -7.45 -17.84 0.99
N LYS A 104 -8.71 -18.28 1.08
CA LYS A 104 -9.55 -18.00 2.25
C LYS A 104 -9.03 -18.68 3.52
N GLU A 105 -8.67 -19.97 3.44
CA GLU A 105 -8.11 -20.76 4.55
C GLU A 105 -6.89 -20.06 5.17
N TYR A 106 -6.04 -19.47 4.32
CA TYR A 106 -4.82 -18.78 4.74
C TYR A 106 -5.02 -17.28 4.97
N ARG A 107 -6.25 -16.79 5.19
CA ARG A 107 -6.57 -15.37 5.47
C ARG A 107 -6.28 -14.38 4.32
N LEU A 108 -6.19 -14.87 3.09
CA LEU A 108 -6.06 -14.12 1.84
C LEU A 108 -7.39 -13.98 1.09
N GLY A 109 -8.52 -14.00 1.81
CA GLY A 109 -9.88 -14.07 1.24
C GLY A 109 -10.35 -12.84 0.45
N PHE A 110 -9.64 -11.72 0.49
CA PHE A 110 -10.01 -10.51 -0.25
C PHE A 110 -9.95 -10.76 -1.77
N GLN A 111 -11.09 -10.68 -2.44
CA GLN A 111 -11.21 -10.95 -3.89
C GLN A 111 -10.67 -12.33 -4.32
N ALA A 112 -10.66 -13.33 -3.42
CA ALA A 112 -10.01 -14.62 -3.63
C ALA A 112 -10.37 -15.29 -4.97
N LYS A 113 -11.65 -15.30 -5.38
CA LYS A 113 -12.06 -15.88 -6.67
C LYS A 113 -11.44 -15.16 -7.87
N GLN A 114 -11.43 -13.82 -7.85
CA GLN A 114 -10.79 -13.04 -8.91
C GLN A 114 -9.27 -13.25 -8.91
N ILE A 115 -8.63 -13.27 -7.73
CA ILE A 115 -7.19 -13.48 -7.61
C ILE A 115 -6.81 -14.89 -8.08
N ALA A 116 -7.58 -15.92 -7.75
CA ALA A 116 -7.35 -17.30 -8.21
C ALA A 116 -7.34 -17.40 -9.74
N ARG A 117 -8.31 -16.77 -10.40
CA ARG A 117 -8.32 -16.66 -11.86
C ARG A 117 -7.08 -15.93 -12.40
N PHE A 118 -6.73 -14.80 -11.81
CA PHE A 118 -5.55 -14.03 -12.24
C PHE A 118 -4.26 -14.81 -12.02
N TRP A 119 -4.15 -15.55 -10.92
CA TRP A 119 -3.01 -16.39 -10.58
C TRP A 119 -2.72 -17.39 -11.69
N ILE A 120 -3.73 -18.18 -12.08
CA ILE A 120 -3.60 -19.22 -13.12
C ILE A 120 -3.19 -18.58 -14.44
N ILE A 121 -3.94 -17.57 -14.92
CA ILE A 121 -3.68 -16.95 -16.22
C ILE A 121 -2.28 -16.32 -16.28
N ASN A 122 -1.89 -15.61 -15.22
CA ASN A 122 -0.62 -14.92 -15.17
C ASN A 122 0.55 -15.89 -15.04
N PHE A 123 0.39 -17.00 -14.31
CA PHE A 123 1.42 -18.02 -14.21
C PHE A 123 1.61 -18.77 -15.52
N VAL A 124 0.53 -19.11 -16.24
CA VAL A 124 0.63 -19.66 -17.59
C VAL A 124 1.40 -18.69 -18.50
N ARG A 125 1.04 -17.40 -18.52
CA ARG A 125 1.79 -16.39 -19.29
C ARG A 125 3.26 -16.28 -18.88
N LEU A 126 3.53 -16.35 -17.57
CA LEU A 126 4.90 -16.29 -17.07
C LEU A 126 5.71 -17.51 -17.50
N ALA A 127 5.12 -18.71 -17.43
CA ALA A 127 5.74 -19.95 -17.91
C ALA A 127 6.03 -19.87 -19.42
N ASP A 128 5.02 -19.52 -20.22
CA ASP A 128 5.10 -19.57 -21.68
C ASP A 128 6.05 -18.51 -22.26
N TRP A 129 6.09 -17.31 -21.66
CA TRP A 129 6.77 -16.15 -22.26
C TRP A 129 8.05 -15.73 -21.53
N TYR A 130 8.24 -16.21 -20.29
CA TYR A 130 9.32 -15.75 -19.41
C TYR A 130 9.94 -16.90 -18.59
N ASP A 131 9.82 -18.15 -19.05
CA ASP A 131 10.34 -19.36 -18.39
C ASP A 131 9.96 -19.45 -16.90
N GLY A 132 8.78 -18.91 -16.59
CA GLY A 132 8.23 -18.84 -15.25
C GLY A 132 9.05 -17.99 -14.26
N ASP A 133 9.90 -17.08 -14.73
CA ASP A 133 10.76 -16.22 -13.92
C ASP A 133 10.34 -14.74 -14.00
N PRO A 134 9.81 -14.14 -12.91
CA PRO A 134 9.43 -12.73 -12.89
C PRO A 134 10.57 -11.75 -13.15
N VAL A 135 11.83 -12.13 -12.92
CA VAL A 135 12.98 -11.25 -13.18
C VAL A 135 13.11 -10.96 -14.68
N LYS A 136 12.76 -11.94 -15.53
CA LYS A 136 12.81 -11.78 -17.00
C LYS A 136 11.82 -10.76 -17.55
N LEU A 137 10.81 -10.37 -16.76
CA LEU A 137 9.96 -9.24 -17.11
C LEU A 137 10.78 -7.95 -17.29
N PHE A 138 11.94 -7.84 -16.65
CA PHE A 138 12.80 -6.67 -16.69
C PHE A 138 14.03 -6.81 -17.60
N THR A 139 14.14 -7.91 -18.36
CA THR A 139 15.16 -8.05 -19.39
C THR A 139 15.03 -6.90 -20.40
N ASP A 140 16.13 -6.19 -20.62
CA ASP A 140 16.24 -5.01 -21.49
C ASP A 140 15.29 -3.85 -21.13
N ILE A 141 14.78 -3.80 -19.90
CA ILE A 141 13.97 -2.69 -19.40
C ILE A 141 14.81 -1.81 -18.49
N HIS A 142 14.88 -0.53 -18.86
CA HIS A 142 15.58 0.51 -18.09
C HIS A 142 14.69 1.71 -17.73
N THR A 143 13.41 1.67 -18.10
CA THR A 143 12.46 2.76 -17.85
C THR A 143 11.16 2.24 -17.27
N TYR A 144 10.51 3.07 -16.46
CA TYR A 144 9.22 2.75 -15.86
C TYR A 144 8.12 2.62 -16.91
N GLU A 145 8.18 3.42 -17.98
CA GLU A 145 7.22 3.38 -19.08
C GLU A 145 7.28 2.05 -19.82
N ALA A 146 8.49 1.53 -20.10
CA ALA A 146 8.66 0.20 -20.69
C ALA A 146 8.17 -0.91 -19.75
N ALA A 147 8.46 -0.80 -18.44
CA ALA A 147 7.93 -1.73 -17.44
C ALA A 147 6.40 -1.74 -17.41
N CYS A 148 5.77 -0.56 -17.49
CA CYS A 148 4.32 -0.46 -17.57
C CYS A 148 3.77 -1.07 -18.85
N ASP A 149 4.36 -0.78 -20.01
CA ASP A 149 3.88 -1.33 -21.28
C ASP A 149 3.93 -2.87 -21.30
N ARG A 150 4.97 -3.48 -20.71
CA ARG A 150 5.09 -4.94 -20.59
C ARG A 150 4.16 -5.52 -19.54
N ILE A 151 4.14 -4.98 -18.33
CA ILE A 151 3.53 -5.65 -17.17
C ILE A 151 2.05 -5.25 -16.95
N GLU A 152 1.68 -3.98 -17.16
CA GLU A 152 0.32 -3.50 -16.89
C GLU A 152 -0.70 -4.15 -17.82
N ASN A 153 -1.82 -4.63 -17.28
CA ASN A 153 -2.93 -5.11 -18.11
C ASN A 153 -3.78 -3.93 -18.60
N GLN A 154 -3.46 -3.46 -19.81
CA GLN A 154 -4.19 -2.43 -20.54
C GLN A 154 -4.60 -2.92 -21.93
N ARG A 155 -5.76 -2.44 -22.42
CA ARG A 155 -6.37 -2.89 -23.70
C ARG A 155 -5.58 -2.49 -24.94
N ALA A 156 -4.81 -1.42 -24.89
CA ALA A 156 -4.00 -0.91 -26.01
C ALA A 156 -2.56 -0.78 -25.53
N LYS A 157 -1.68 -1.62 -26.05
CA LYS A 157 -0.25 -1.64 -25.70
C LYS A 157 0.61 -1.38 -26.92
N LYS A 158 1.77 -0.75 -26.72
CA LYS A 158 2.72 -0.48 -27.79
C LYS A 158 3.45 -1.75 -28.23
N SER A 159 3.75 -2.65 -27.28
CA SER A 159 4.38 -3.94 -27.54
C SER A 159 3.51 -4.97 -28.24
N GLY A 160 2.18 -4.79 -28.30
CA GLY A 160 1.24 -5.79 -28.83
C GLY A 160 1.04 -7.04 -27.96
N GLN A 161 1.85 -7.26 -26.92
CA GLN A 161 1.75 -8.39 -26.00
C GLN A 161 0.83 -8.09 -24.81
N GLU A 162 -0.03 -9.02 -24.43
CA GLU A 162 -0.93 -8.82 -23.28
C GLU A 162 -0.18 -8.65 -21.95
N GLY A 163 -0.74 -7.87 -21.01
CA GLY A 163 -0.14 -7.64 -19.69
C GLY A 163 -0.57 -8.67 -18.66
N PHE A 164 -0.21 -8.48 -17.39
CA PHE A 164 -0.59 -9.42 -16.32
C PHE A 164 -1.90 -8.98 -15.64
N TYR A 165 -2.90 -9.86 -15.60
CA TYR A 165 -4.20 -9.56 -15.00
C TYR A 165 -4.05 -9.07 -13.55
N GLY A 166 -4.77 -8.00 -13.21
CA GLY A 166 -4.69 -7.35 -11.90
C GLY A 166 -3.53 -6.36 -11.75
N PHE A 167 -2.52 -6.38 -12.64
CA PHE A 167 -1.43 -5.40 -12.62
C PHE A 167 -1.85 -4.08 -13.25
N ARG A 168 -1.58 -3.01 -12.51
CA ARG A 168 -1.79 -1.59 -12.85
C ARG A 168 -0.52 -0.83 -12.51
N LYS A 169 -0.36 0.41 -12.96
CA LYS A 169 0.83 1.25 -12.68
C LYS A 169 1.38 1.19 -11.24
N LYS A 170 0.52 1.24 -10.21
CA LYS A 170 0.94 1.07 -8.80
C LYS A 170 1.63 -0.27 -8.58
N MET A 171 1.04 -1.35 -9.09
CA MET A 171 1.52 -2.72 -8.93
C MET A 171 2.86 -2.92 -9.66
N VAL A 172 3.02 -2.26 -10.81
CA VAL A 172 4.30 -2.23 -11.53
C VAL A 172 5.37 -1.53 -10.68
N SER A 173 5.08 -0.35 -10.11
CA SER A 173 6.00 0.32 -9.17
C SER A 173 6.32 -0.55 -7.95
N MET A 174 5.32 -1.27 -7.40
CA MET A 174 5.51 -2.17 -6.25
C MET A 174 6.43 -3.34 -6.60
N LEU A 175 6.25 -3.96 -7.76
CA LEU A 175 7.09 -5.07 -8.20
C LEU A 175 8.54 -4.61 -8.43
N ILE A 176 8.73 -3.46 -9.10
CA ILE A 176 10.06 -2.85 -9.26
C ILE A 176 10.70 -2.60 -7.88
N TYR A 177 9.94 -2.00 -6.95
CA TYR A 177 10.40 -1.76 -5.58
C TYR A 177 10.87 -3.04 -4.88
N PHE A 178 10.05 -4.10 -4.87
CA PHE A 178 10.40 -5.36 -4.22
C PHE A 178 11.62 -6.04 -4.86
N LEU A 179 11.67 -6.12 -6.18
CA LEU A 179 12.78 -6.79 -6.88
C LEU A 179 14.08 -5.99 -6.81
N THR A 180 14.01 -4.66 -6.76
CA THR A 180 15.20 -3.80 -6.58
C THR A 180 15.73 -3.93 -5.15
N ASP A 181 14.85 -3.86 -4.15
CA ASP A 181 15.21 -3.97 -2.72
C ASP A 181 15.88 -5.31 -2.39
N THR A 182 15.43 -6.38 -3.05
CA THR A 182 16.00 -7.73 -2.89
C THR A 182 17.15 -8.04 -3.84
N GLY A 183 17.56 -7.10 -4.70
CA GLY A 183 18.71 -7.22 -5.58
C GLY A 183 18.51 -8.08 -6.84
N PHE A 184 17.27 -8.46 -7.17
CA PHE A 184 16.97 -9.24 -8.39
C PHE A 184 17.13 -8.43 -9.68
N ILE A 185 16.86 -7.13 -9.64
CA ILE A 185 16.99 -6.25 -10.80
C ILE A 185 17.90 -5.07 -10.46
N LYS A 186 18.64 -4.60 -11.46
CA LYS A 186 19.45 -3.39 -11.30
C LYS A 186 18.51 -2.19 -11.05
N PRO A 187 18.84 -1.31 -10.09
CA PRO A 187 18.05 -0.11 -9.87
C PRO A 187 17.98 0.75 -11.12
N PHE A 188 16.77 1.21 -11.46
CA PHE A 188 16.54 2.27 -12.44
C PHE A 188 15.48 3.23 -11.89
N HIS A 189 15.28 4.36 -12.57
CA HIS A 189 14.32 5.36 -12.11
C HIS A 189 12.86 4.89 -12.28
N PHE A 190 12.09 4.92 -11.19
CA PHE A 190 10.64 4.67 -11.20
C PHE A 190 9.94 5.57 -10.19
N PRO A 191 8.66 5.93 -10.40
CA PRO A 191 7.88 6.65 -9.40
C PRO A 191 7.49 5.70 -8.26
N PRO A 192 7.58 6.14 -6.99
CA PRO A 192 7.06 5.38 -5.86
C PRO A 192 5.62 4.90 -6.07
N PRO A 193 5.26 3.71 -5.57
CA PRO A 193 3.89 3.21 -5.64
C PRO A 193 2.93 4.16 -4.92
N VAL A 194 2.03 4.79 -5.68
CA VAL A 194 1.02 5.69 -5.09
C VAL A 194 -0.25 4.93 -4.79
N ASP A 195 -0.60 4.89 -3.51
CA ASP A 195 -1.85 4.36 -3.01
C ASP A 195 -2.51 5.30 -2.00
N PHE A 196 -3.50 4.82 -1.25
CA PHE A 196 -4.14 5.62 -0.22
C PHE A 196 -3.16 6.18 0.82
N HIS A 197 -2.14 5.41 1.22
CA HIS A 197 -1.19 5.83 2.25
C HIS A 197 -0.39 7.04 1.79
N VAL A 198 0.07 7.03 0.53
CA VAL A 198 0.78 8.15 -0.09
C VAL A 198 -0.17 9.31 -0.34
N LEU A 199 -1.34 9.07 -0.94
CA LEU A 199 -2.34 10.12 -1.19
C LEU A 199 -2.78 10.82 0.10
N ARG A 200 -2.92 10.07 1.20
CA ARG A 200 -3.20 10.64 2.52
C ARG A 200 -2.13 11.62 2.96
N ILE A 201 -0.85 11.29 2.84
CA ILE A 201 0.24 12.23 3.16
C ILE A 201 0.13 13.46 2.25
N PHE A 202 -0.04 13.26 0.94
CA PHE A 202 -0.15 14.36 -0.01
C PHE A 202 -1.27 15.35 0.32
N VAL A 203 -2.46 14.84 0.63
CA VAL A 203 -3.60 15.70 0.96
C VAL A 203 -3.50 16.26 2.37
N ALA A 204 -3.13 15.45 3.37
CA ALA A 204 -3.01 15.88 4.77
C ALA A 204 -2.02 17.04 4.95
N HIS A 205 -0.94 17.04 4.16
CA HIS A 205 0.07 18.09 4.17
C HIS A 205 -0.19 19.20 3.14
N ARG A 206 -1.35 19.20 2.46
CA ARG A 206 -1.68 20.16 1.38
C ARG A 206 -0.60 20.24 0.28
N MET A 207 0.18 19.17 0.07
CA MET A 207 1.01 19.00 -1.12
C MET A 207 0.13 18.81 -2.35
N LEU A 208 -1.03 18.19 -2.13
CA LEU A 208 -2.12 18.03 -3.08
C LEU A 208 -3.39 18.69 -2.51
N THR A 209 -3.96 19.66 -3.23
CA THR A 209 -5.26 20.26 -2.87
C THR A 209 -6.35 19.75 -3.80
N LEU A 210 -7.44 19.26 -3.19
CA LEU A 210 -8.61 18.70 -3.86
C LEU A 210 -9.76 19.71 -3.88
N SER A 211 -10.45 19.85 -5.02
CA SER A 211 -11.72 20.58 -5.11
C SER A 211 -12.88 19.74 -4.58
N ALA A 212 -14.06 20.34 -4.39
CA ALA A 212 -15.26 19.62 -3.95
C ALA A 212 -15.61 18.44 -4.89
N ARG A 213 -15.50 18.65 -6.21
CA ARG A 213 -15.72 17.60 -7.23
C ARG A 213 -14.76 16.41 -7.06
N GLU A 214 -13.55 16.68 -6.64
CA GLU A 214 -12.49 15.67 -6.49
C GLU A 214 -12.67 14.80 -5.24
N GLN A 215 -13.48 15.25 -4.29
CA GLN A 215 -13.80 14.54 -3.06
C GLN A 215 -15.08 13.69 -3.16
N THR A 216 -15.87 13.86 -4.21
CA THR A 216 -17.12 13.13 -4.46
C THR A 216 -17.02 12.17 -5.64
N GLY A 217 -16.09 12.40 -6.57
CA GLY A 217 -15.90 11.58 -7.77
C GLY A 217 -14.92 10.43 -7.61
N TRP A 218 -15.11 9.37 -8.40
CA TRP A 218 -14.14 8.28 -8.54
C TRP A 218 -12.99 8.71 -9.46
N ILE A 219 -11.98 9.35 -8.87
CA ILE A 219 -10.84 9.93 -9.62
C ILE A 219 -9.48 9.42 -9.16
N TYR A 220 -9.46 8.32 -8.41
CA TYR A 220 -8.24 7.76 -7.80
C TYR A 220 -7.07 7.63 -8.78
N GLU A 221 -7.29 6.99 -9.94
CA GLU A 221 -6.21 6.78 -10.92
C GLU A 221 -5.60 8.09 -11.41
N ARG A 222 -6.45 9.12 -11.63
CA ARG A 222 -5.99 10.45 -12.04
C ARG A 222 -5.19 11.15 -10.93
N LEU A 223 -5.62 11.01 -9.67
CA LEU A 223 -4.86 11.53 -8.52
C LEU A 223 -3.52 10.81 -8.40
N ALA A 224 -3.52 9.47 -8.50
CA ALA A 224 -2.33 8.64 -8.40
C ALA A 224 -1.35 8.92 -9.54
N ASP A 225 -1.82 9.06 -10.79
CA ASP A 225 -1.00 9.45 -11.94
C ASP A 225 -0.33 10.82 -11.72
N ARG A 226 -1.11 11.81 -11.27
CA ARG A 226 -0.60 13.14 -10.95
C ARG A 226 0.50 13.07 -9.88
N VAL A 227 0.26 12.36 -8.79
CA VAL A 227 1.24 12.24 -7.70
C VAL A 227 2.48 11.46 -8.15
N ARG A 228 2.34 10.36 -8.90
CA ARG A 228 3.47 9.61 -9.49
C ARG A 228 4.34 10.50 -10.37
N HIS A 229 3.73 11.34 -11.21
CA HIS A 229 4.47 12.28 -12.05
C HIS A 229 5.31 13.28 -11.22
N TYR A 230 4.72 13.89 -10.20
CA TYR A 230 5.46 14.85 -9.36
C TYR A 230 6.50 14.21 -8.44
N LEU A 231 6.26 12.98 -7.97
CA LEU A 231 7.27 12.20 -7.27
C LEU A 231 8.45 11.83 -8.18
N SER A 232 8.17 11.43 -9.43
CA SER A 232 9.19 11.17 -10.45
C SER A 232 10.08 12.40 -10.68
N ILE A 233 9.46 13.58 -10.88
CA ILE A 233 10.19 14.86 -11.01
C ILE A 233 11.02 15.15 -9.76
N TYR A 234 10.46 14.95 -8.57
CA TYR A 234 11.17 15.18 -7.31
C TYR A 234 12.43 14.31 -7.21
N CYS A 235 12.31 13.01 -7.45
CA CYS A 235 13.44 12.09 -7.41
C CYS A 235 14.54 12.47 -8.41
N LEU A 236 14.17 12.77 -9.66
CA LEU A 236 15.13 13.18 -10.69
C LEU A 236 15.81 14.50 -10.34
N LYS A 237 15.03 15.52 -9.96
CA LYS A 237 15.54 16.87 -9.68
C LYS A 237 16.49 16.90 -8.49
N TYR A 238 16.18 16.16 -7.43
CA TYR A 238 16.94 16.17 -6.19
C TYR A 238 17.83 14.93 -6.00
N LYS A 239 17.96 14.08 -7.04
CA LYS A 239 18.73 12.83 -7.01
C LYS A 239 18.37 11.94 -5.81
N VAL A 240 17.09 11.89 -5.48
CA VAL A 240 16.58 11.06 -4.38
C VAL A 240 16.32 9.65 -4.90
N ASP A 241 16.88 8.66 -4.21
CA ASP A 241 16.60 7.25 -4.47
C ASP A 241 15.09 6.97 -4.30
N PRO A 242 14.38 6.54 -5.36
CA PRO A 242 12.97 6.22 -5.27
C PRO A 242 12.65 5.15 -4.24
N LEU A 243 13.53 4.16 -4.03
CA LEU A 243 13.32 3.08 -3.06
C LEU A 243 13.24 3.65 -1.64
N ARG A 244 14.20 4.49 -1.27
CA ARG A 244 14.20 5.19 0.03
C ARG A 244 13.00 6.10 0.21
N LEU A 245 12.56 6.77 -0.86
CA LEU A 245 11.36 7.60 -0.80
C LEU A 245 10.09 6.76 -0.61
N CYS A 246 10.02 5.55 -1.19
CA CYS A 246 8.94 4.60 -0.93
C CYS A 246 8.87 4.26 0.56
N ASP A 247 10.01 3.88 1.15
CA ASP A 247 10.11 3.54 2.58
C ASP A 247 9.68 4.71 3.45
N ALA A 248 10.22 5.91 3.19
CA ALA A 248 9.93 7.10 3.96
C ALA A 248 8.42 7.39 4.04
N MET A 249 7.73 7.35 2.91
CA MET A 249 6.29 7.64 2.87
C MET A 249 5.44 6.48 3.41
N TRP A 250 5.74 5.26 3.00
CA TRP A 250 4.90 4.12 3.30
C TRP A 250 4.97 3.76 4.79
N LEU A 251 6.17 3.67 5.34
CA LEU A 251 6.40 3.30 6.73
C LEU A 251 5.79 4.33 7.69
N LEU A 252 5.95 5.63 7.41
CA LEU A 252 5.32 6.71 8.18
C LEU A 252 3.79 6.58 8.21
N SER A 253 3.18 6.42 7.03
CA SER A 253 1.73 6.37 6.90
C SER A 253 1.14 5.13 7.60
N ARG A 254 1.85 3.99 7.52
CA ARG A 254 1.45 2.74 8.15
C ARG A 254 1.60 2.80 9.67
N ALA A 255 2.71 3.34 10.17
CA ALA A 255 3.01 3.39 11.59
C ALA A 255 2.16 4.43 12.34
N LEU A 256 1.97 5.63 11.75
CA LEU A 256 1.44 6.78 12.48
C LEU A 256 0.08 7.26 11.99
N CYS A 257 -0.07 7.49 10.68
CA CYS A 257 -1.23 8.23 10.18
C CYS A 257 -2.58 7.51 10.38
N ASN A 258 -2.59 6.19 10.52
CA ASN A 258 -3.80 5.43 10.86
C ASN A 258 -4.19 5.56 12.34
N GLN A 259 -3.29 5.93 13.23
CA GLN A 259 -3.55 6.00 14.68
C GLN A 259 -4.26 7.30 15.10
N HIS A 260 -4.16 8.35 14.28
CA HIS A 260 -4.80 9.63 14.61
C HIS A 260 -6.33 9.46 14.73
N PRO A 261 -6.97 9.84 15.85
CA PRO A 261 -8.41 9.63 16.08
C PRO A 261 -9.30 10.17 14.96
N GLY A 262 -8.96 11.35 14.42
CA GLY A 262 -9.69 11.98 13.32
C GLY A 262 -9.66 11.23 11.99
N ASN A 263 -8.74 10.28 11.79
CA ASN A 263 -8.67 9.42 10.61
C ASN A 263 -9.46 8.10 10.78
N ASN A 264 -9.97 7.83 11.98
CA ASN A 264 -10.74 6.64 12.28
C ASN A 264 -12.22 6.80 11.92
N SER A 265 -12.87 5.68 11.59
CA SER A 265 -14.30 5.65 11.26
C SER A 265 -14.90 4.32 11.69
N ILE A 266 -16.16 4.35 12.09
CA ILE A 266 -17.00 3.17 12.24
C ILE A 266 -17.58 2.84 10.86
N VAL A 267 -17.30 1.64 10.37
CA VAL A 267 -17.69 1.19 9.02
C VAL A 267 -18.70 0.06 9.10
N GLY A 268 -19.85 0.24 8.46
CA GLY A 268 -20.96 -0.72 8.51
C GLY A 268 -21.93 -0.45 9.66
N LYS A 269 -23.06 -1.14 9.62
CA LYS A 269 -24.10 -1.06 10.65
C LYS A 269 -24.07 -2.35 11.48
N MET A 270 -24.30 -2.23 12.79
CA MET A 270 -24.53 -3.41 13.62
C MET A 270 -25.97 -3.88 13.39
N GLU A 271 -26.12 -5.12 12.96
CA GLU A 271 -27.42 -5.76 12.73
C GLU A 271 -27.43 -7.13 13.42
N MET A 272 -28.62 -7.58 13.81
CA MET A 272 -28.82 -8.92 14.36
C MET A 272 -28.99 -9.89 13.20
N VAL A 273 -28.12 -10.89 13.09
CA VAL A 273 -28.20 -11.97 12.09
C VAL A 273 -28.08 -13.28 12.86
N ASN A 274 -29.11 -14.13 12.79
CA ASN A 274 -29.19 -15.41 13.50
C ASN A 274 -28.85 -15.31 15.00
N GLY A 275 -29.39 -14.30 15.69
CA GLY A 275 -29.16 -14.08 17.12
C GLY A 275 -27.81 -13.46 17.49
N ALA A 276 -26.90 -13.26 16.53
CA ALA A 276 -25.61 -12.61 16.75
C ALA A 276 -25.58 -11.17 16.24
N ARG A 277 -24.93 -10.27 16.99
CA ARG A 277 -24.64 -8.89 16.53
C ARG A 277 -23.50 -8.91 15.52
N ILE A 278 -23.82 -8.75 14.24
CA ILE A 278 -22.83 -8.74 13.15
C ILE A 278 -22.75 -7.34 12.55
N ARG A 279 -21.54 -6.93 12.17
CA ARG A 279 -21.29 -5.69 11.43
C ARG A 279 -21.49 -5.91 9.94
N VAL A 280 -22.62 -5.48 9.41
CA VAL A 280 -23.00 -5.65 8.01
C VAL A 280 -22.38 -4.55 7.14
N ARG A 281 -21.80 -4.97 6.00
CA ARG A 281 -21.24 -4.09 4.95
C ARG A 281 -22.02 -4.31 3.65
N MET A 282 -22.45 -3.22 3.01
CA MET A 282 -23.24 -3.23 1.76
C MET A 282 -22.43 -2.65 0.60
N GLY A 283 -21.21 -3.15 0.40
CA GLY A 283 -20.29 -2.63 -0.62
C GLY A 283 -20.14 -1.11 -0.54
N ARG A 284 -20.41 -0.39 -1.64
CA ARG A 284 -20.31 1.09 -1.70
C ARG A 284 -21.37 1.83 -0.89
N ARG A 285 -22.48 1.18 -0.53
CA ARG A 285 -23.55 1.75 0.32
C ARG A 285 -23.26 1.56 1.81
N THR A 286 -22.12 0.95 2.17
CA THR A 286 -21.72 0.76 3.57
C THR A 286 -21.64 2.12 4.27
N ALA A 287 -22.39 2.27 5.37
CA ALA A 287 -22.36 3.48 6.17
C ALA A 287 -20.96 3.71 6.77
N ILE A 288 -20.49 4.96 6.72
CA ILE A 288 -19.22 5.38 7.30
C ILE A 288 -19.51 6.50 8.28
N LYS A 289 -19.39 6.23 9.57
CA LYS A 289 -19.56 7.21 10.63
C LYS A 289 -18.19 7.65 11.15
N PRO A 290 -17.84 8.95 11.08
CA PRO A 290 -16.62 9.48 11.68
C PRO A 290 -16.53 9.15 13.17
N THR A 291 -15.33 8.85 13.66
CA THR A 291 -15.04 8.91 15.09
C THR A 291 -15.06 10.37 15.53
N ILE A 292 -15.78 10.68 16.61
CA ILE A 292 -15.82 12.01 17.21
C ILE A 292 -14.52 12.23 17.99
N ILE A 293 -13.87 13.38 17.77
CA ILE A 293 -12.68 13.78 18.51
C ILE A 293 -13.16 14.52 19.77
N THR A 294 -13.03 13.88 20.92
CA THR A 294 -13.34 14.46 22.23
C THR A 294 -12.08 14.66 23.09
N TRP A 295 -10.93 14.21 22.61
CA TRP A 295 -9.65 14.20 23.33
C TRP A 295 -9.73 13.49 24.68
N SER A 296 -10.44 12.37 24.72
CA SER A 296 -10.33 11.43 25.85
C SER A 296 -8.87 10.99 26.06
N GLU A 297 -8.57 10.44 27.24
CA GLU A 297 -7.24 9.94 27.57
C GLU A 297 -6.68 9.00 26.50
N ALA A 298 -7.48 8.02 26.05
CA ALA A 298 -7.11 7.11 24.98
C ALA A 298 -6.79 7.82 23.64
N GLN A 299 -7.55 8.87 23.30
CA GLN A 299 -7.31 9.66 22.07
C GLN A 299 -6.04 10.51 22.19
N THR A 300 -5.80 11.08 23.38
CA THR A 300 -4.60 11.88 23.65
C THR A 300 -3.36 11.01 23.62
N PHE A 301 -3.41 9.82 24.23
CA PHE A 301 -2.32 8.85 24.17
C PHE A 301 -2.04 8.36 22.75
N ALA A 302 -3.09 8.06 21.97
CA ALA A 302 -2.95 7.72 20.56
C ALA A 302 -2.31 8.86 19.75
N TYR A 303 -2.63 10.13 20.07
CA TYR A 303 -1.97 11.29 19.44
C TYR A 303 -0.50 11.39 19.83
N LEU A 304 -0.15 11.30 21.11
CA LEU A 304 1.22 11.39 21.61
C LEU A 304 2.13 10.33 20.97
N ARG A 305 1.65 9.08 20.92
CA ARG A 305 2.33 7.94 20.28
C ARG A 305 2.26 7.96 18.76
N SER A 306 1.61 8.94 18.13
CA SER A 306 1.57 9.03 16.68
C SER A 306 2.02 10.40 16.17
N CYS A 307 1.09 11.34 16.15
CA CYS A 307 1.26 12.62 15.52
C CYS A 307 2.11 13.57 16.38
N GLY A 308 2.00 13.52 17.70
CA GLY A 308 2.77 14.35 18.62
C GLY A 308 4.29 14.18 18.48
N SER A 309 4.74 13.02 17.98
CA SER A 309 6.15 12.70 17.74
C SER A 309 6.50 12.61 16.25
N CYS A 310 5.60 13.03 15.35
CA CYS A 310 5.78 12.88 13.91
C CYS A 310 6.74 13.95 13.35
N PRO A 311 7.75 13.59 12.53
CA PRO A 311 8.77 14.52 12.03
C PRO A 311 8.23 15.63 11.12
N VAL A 312 7.01 15.45 10.61
CA VAL A 312 6.33 16.40 9.69
C VAL A 312 5.02 16.93 10.27
N GLU A 313 4.76 16.75 11.56
CA GLU A 313 3.51 17.14 12.25
C GLU A 313 3.07 18.57 11.92
N GLN A 314 4.00 19.52 11.97
CA GLN A 314 3.73 20.96 11.81
C GLN A 314 3.09 21.33 10.47
N SER A 315 3.31 20.51 9.43
CA SER A 315 2.74 20.73 8.10
C SER A 315 1.46 19.92 7.84
N CYS A 316 1.11 19.00 8.75
CA CYS A 316 -0.02 18.10 8.61
C CYS A 316 -1.31 18.78 9.11
N SER A 317 -2.09 19.36 8.19
CA SER A 317 -3.22 20.20 8.56
C SER A 317 -4.59 19.54 8.37
N LEU A 318 -4.71 18.43 7.63
CA LEU A 318 -6.03 17.86 7.32
C LEU A 318 -6.24 16.44 7.87
N LEU A 319 -7.51 16.13 8.16
CA LEU A 319 -8.00 14.79 8.52
C LEU A 319 -8.46 14.02 7.28
N ILE A 320 -7.80 12.89 7.01
CA ILE A 320 -7.99 12.07 5.80
C ILE A 320 -8.25 10.61 6.23
N PRO A 321 -9.50 10.24 6.50
CA PRO A 321 -9.88 8.90 6.92
C PRO A 321 -9.73 7.86 5.81
N SER A 322 -9.32 6.65 6.17
CA SER A 322 -9.14 5.54 5.22
C SER A 322 -10.43 4.88 4.76
N ALA A 323 -11.46 4.88 5.60
CA ALA A 323 -12.72 4.20 5.32
C ALA A 323 -13.38 4.69 4.02
N ASN A 324 -13.38 6.01 3.78
CA ASN A 324 -13.95 6.59 2.56
C ASN A 324 -13.27 6.08 1.29
N TYR A 325 -11.96 5.87 1.36
CA TYR A 325 -11.20 5.30 0.25
C TYR A 325 -11.56 3.83 0.02
N TYR A 326 -11.49 3.00 1.07
CA TYR A 326 -11.70 1.55 0.89
C TYR A 326 -13.15 1.17 0.61
N VAL A 327 -14.13 1.98 1.04
CA VAL A 327 -15.57 1.70 0.83
C VAL A 327 -16.09 2.37 -0.45
N SER A 328 -15.73 3.63 -0.68
CA SER A 328 -16.33 4.47 -1.74
C SER A 328 -15.34 4.85 -2.84
N GLY A 329 -14.05 4.55 -2.70
CA GLY A 329 -13.02 4.88 -3.68
C GLY A 329 -12.68 6.37 -3.77
N VAL A 330 -12.96 7.14 -2.70
CA VAL A 330 -12.76 8.60 -2.68
C VAL A 330 -11.82 9.02 -1.55
N ILE A 331 -11.02 10.05 -1.80
CA ILE A 331 -10.24 10.74 -0.77
C ILE A 331 -11.12 11.88 -0.23
N LYS A 332 -11.59 11.73 1.00
CA LYS A 332 -12.46 12.73 1.65
C LYS A 332 -11.67 13.53 2.67
N VAL A 333 -11.73 14.86 2.59
CA VAL A 333 -11.24 15.75 3.65
C VAL A 333 -12.35 15.88 4.68
N ARG A 334 -12.06 15.54 5.94
CA ARG A 334 -13.05 15.61 7.03
C ARG A 334 -13.04 16.95 7.75
N GLY A 335 -11.95 17.69 7.67
CA GLY A 335 -11.75 18.98 8.35
C GLY A 335 -10.29 19.20 8.64
N GLU A 336 -9.99 20.31 9.34
CA GLU A 336 -8.66 20.58 9.86
C GLU A 336 -8.30 19.59 10.97
N ARG A 337 -7.01 19.31 11.10
CA ARG A 337 -6.45 18.50 12.16
C ARG A 337 -6.42 19.33 13.43
N THR A 338 -7.02 18.79 14.48
CA THR A 338 -6.97 19.34 15.84
C THR A 338 -5.86 18.66 16.64
N LYS A 339 -5.47 19.26 17.77
CA LYS A 339 -4.53 18.69 18.74
C LYS A 339 -5.22 18.58 20.11
N PRO A 340 -4.76 17.67 21.00
CA PRO A 340 -5.23 17.66 22.38
C PRO A 340 -5.01 19.03 23.04
N PRO A 341 -5.92 19.50 23.91
CA PRO A 341 -5.70 20.68 24.73
C PRO A 341 -4.40 20.55 25.54
N GLN A 342 -3.61 21.63 25.62
CA GLN A 342 -2.30 21.62 26.31
C GLN A 342 -2.40 21.10 27.76
N GLN A 343 -3.50 21.37 28.46
CA GLN A 343 -3.75 20.94 29.83
C GLN A 343 -3.77 19.41 30.03
N ILE A 344 -4.01 18.63 28.97
CA ILE A 344 -4.03 17.15 29.03
C ILE A 344 -2.64 16.57 28.72
N LEU A 345 -1.79 17.30 28.00
CA LEU A 345 -0.45 16.86 27.61
C LEU A 345 0.58 16.86 28.75
N PHE A 346 0.29 17.58 29.85
CA PHE A 346 1.18 17.73 31.01
C PHE A 346 0.68 17.04 32.30
N LYS A 347 -0.38 16.23 32.23
CA LYS A 347 -0.70 15.37 33.38
C LYS A 347 0.42 14.33 33.51
N PRO A 348 1.09 14.22 34.68
CA PRO A 348 2.07 13.16 34.88
C PRO A 348 1.33 11.82 34.72
N TYR A 349 1.67 11.09 33.65
CA TYR A 349 1.19 9.73 33.47
C TYR A 349 1.90 8.89 34.53
N ILE A 350 1.16 8.51 35.57
CA ILE A 350 1.62 7.54 36.56
C ILE A 350 1.86 6.23 35.81
N GLU A 351 3.10 5.77 35.82
CA GLU A 351 3.52 4.48 35.28
C GLU A 351 2.73 3.37 36.00
N TRP A 352 2.08 2.49 35.22
CA TRP A 352 1.47 1.25 35.71
C TRP A 352 2.28 0.06 35.23
#